data_AF-A0A8D3WZ63-F1
#
_entry.id   AF-A0A8D3WZ63-F1
#
_cell.length_a   1.000
_cell.length_b   1.000
_cell.length_c   1.000
_cell.angle_alpha   90.00
_cell.angle_beta   90.00
_cell.angle_gamma   90.00
#
_symmetry.space_group_name_H-M   'P 1'
#
loop_
_entity.id
_entity.type
_entity.pdbx_description
1 polymer ?
#
loop_
_entity_poly.entity_id
_entity_poly.type
_entity_poly.pdbx_seq_one_letter_code
_entity_poly.pdbx_strand_id
1 'polypeptide(L)'
;MTEEGIEHSWNVEVKIGTESDIDTYFRKATGYINVTNHQLYLVDYDCLTMAAQFEDQLVPDKNCSKYRIDIKNGMYKVELIQFYNVDQDEYTGNDQTDLLLNFIKVEHVEETADKVFWCTY
;
A
#
# COMPACT_ATOMS: atom_id res chain seq x y z
N MET A 1 -14.94 11.68 16.11
CA MET A 1 -15.36 10.30 15.83
C MET A 1 -16.88 10.23 15.92
N THR A 2 -17.55 10.12 14.78
CA THR A 2 -18.95 9.67 14.72
C THR A 2 -18.98 8.14 14.63
N GLU A 3 -20.11 7.52 14.99
CA GLU A 3 -20.29 6.05 15.02
C GLU A 3 -20.26 5.38 13.62
N GLU A 4 -20.08 6.15 12.54
CA GLU A 4 -20.27 5.71 11.15
C GLU A 4 -18.95 5.33 10.42
N GLY A 5 -17.83 5.32 11.14
CA GLY A 5 -16.52 5.19 10.51
C GLY A 5 -16.08 6.51 9.86
N ILE A 6 -14.81 6.60 9.51
CA ILE A 6 -14.25 7.79 8.87
C ILE A 6 -14.24 7.55 7.36
N GLU A 7 -15.16 8.19 6.64
CA GLU A 7 -15.09 8.31 5.18
C GLU A 7 -14.04 9.39 4.82
N HIS A 8 -12.78 8.98 4.66
CA HIS A 8 -11.68 9.87 4.30
C HIS A 8 -11.12 9.50 2.93
N SER A 9 -10.93 10.51 2.08
CA SER A 9 -10.26 10.34 0.79
C SER A 9 -8.75 10.41 1.01
N TRP A 10 -8.03 9.36 0.64
CA TRP A 10 -6.57 9.30 0.78
C TRP A 10 -5.88 9.85 -0.47
N ASN A 11 -4.97 10.80 -0.29
CA ASN A 11 -4.02 11.23 -1.30
C ASN A 11 -2.79 10.30 -1.29
N VAL A 12 -2.73 9.42 -2.29
CA VAL A 12 -1.67 8.41 -2.43
C VAL A 12 -0.71 8.82 -3.54
N GLU A 13 0.56 8.99 -3.20
CA GLU A 13 1.65 9.18 -4.16
C GLU A 13 2.27 7.82 -4.52
N VAL A 14 2.58 7.60 -5.80
CA VAL A 14 3.25 6.41 -6.29
C VAL A 14 4.56 6.79 -6.96
N LYS A 15 5.67 6.20 -6.49
CA LYS A 15 7.01 6.35 -7.06
C LYS A 15 7.55 5.00 -7.51
N ILE A 16 8.24 4.99 -8.64
CA ILE A 16 8.94 3.82 -9.18
C ILE A 16 10.38 4.25 -9.41
N GLY A 17 11.34 3.74 -8.64
CA GLY A 17 12.71 4.21 -8.73
C GLY A 17 13.58 3.87 -7.54
N THR A 18 14.38 4.85 -7.10
CA THR A 18 15.37 4.71 -6.03
C THR A 18 14.73 4.87 -4.65
N GLU A 19 15.48 4.49 -3.61
CA GLU A 19 15.07 4.70 -2.22
C GLU A 19 14.72 6.17 -1.95
N SER A 20 13.72 6.35 -1.07
CA SER A 20 13.29 7.67 -0.65
C SER A 20 14.02 8.05 0.64
N ASP A 21 14.77 9.15 0.62
CA ASP A 21 15.39 9.75 1.82
C ASP A 21 14.33 10.51 2.63
N ILE A 22 13.44 9.75 3.28
CA ILE A 22 12.34 10.28 4.08
C ILE A 22 12.54 9.85 5.53
N ASP A 23 12.97 10.79 6.36
CA ASP A 23 13.31 10.56 7.77
C ASP A 23 12.19 10.93 8.73
N THR A 24 11.15 11.64 8.27
CA THR A 24 10.02 12.07 9.09
C THR A 24 8.72 11.53 8.50
N TYR A 25 8.10 10.60 9.22
CA TYR A 25 6.86 9.93 8.83
C TYR A 25 6.14 9.43 10.09
N PHE A 26 4.84 9.16 9.97
CA PHE A 26 4.09 8.54 11.06
C PHE A 26 4.43 7.05 11.19
N ARG A 27 4.34 6.30 10.09
CA ARG A 27 4.68 4.87 10.02
C ARG A 27 5.30 4.51 8.68
N LYS A 28 6.16 3.50 8.69
CA LYS A 28 6.76 2.90 7.50
C LYS A 28 6.66 1.38 7.58
N ALA A 29 6.30 0.76 6.47
CA ALA A 29 6.35 -0.67 6.27
C ALA A 29 7.11 -0.99 4.99
N THR A 30 7.75 -2.16 4.95
CA THR A 30 8.47 -2.64 3.78
C THR A 30 7.99 -4.05 3.45
N GLY A 31 7.83 -4.33 2.17
CA GLY A 31 7.51 -5.66 1.66
C GLY A 31 8.14 -5.90 0.29
N TYR A 32 7.86 -7.07 -0.29
CA TYR A 32 8.33 -7.42 -1.62
C TYR A 32 7.16 -7.87 -2.49
N ILE A 33 7.20 -7.51 -3.77
CA ILE A 33 6.21 -7.91 -4.76
C ILE A 33 6.88 -8.31 -6.06
N ASN A 34 6.42 -9.41 -6.66
CA ASN A 34 6.83 -9.82 -7.99
C ASN A 34 5.78 -9.39 -9.02
N VAL A 35 6.13 -8.43 -9.88
CA VAL A 35 5.26 -7.95 -10.96
C VAL A 35 5.39 -8.88 -12.15
N THR A 36 4.28 -9.50 -12.57
CA THR A 36 4.25 -10.49 -13.65
C THR A 36 3.47 -10.05 -14.89
N ASN A 37 2.65 -9.00 -14.81
CA ASN A 37 1.75 -8.57 -15.89
C ASN A 37 1.86 -7.08 -16.24
N HIS A 38 3.04 -6.49 -16.08
CA HIS A 38 3.38 -5.11 -16.41
C HIS A 38 2.51 -4.03 -15.74
N GLN A 39 1.79 -4.40 -14.69
CA GLN A 39 0.86 -3.53 -14.00
C GLN A 39 0.63 -4.00 -12.57
N LEU A 40 0.26 -3.05 -11.72
CA LEU A 40 -0.32 -3.26 -10.39
C LEU A 40 -1.60 -2.43 -10.28
N TYR A 41 -2.45 -2.77 -9.32
CA TYR A 41 -3.65 -2.01 -9.01
C TYR A 41 -3.67 -1.71 -7.52
N LEU A 42 -4.00 -0.46 -7.17
CA LEU A 42 -4.40 -0.13 -5.81
C LEU A 42 -5.89 -0.42 -5.68
N VAL A 43 -6.26 -1.24 -4.70
CA VAL A 43 -7.64 -1.65 -4.44
C VAL A 43 -7.96 -1.39 -2.98
N ASP A 44 -9.18 -0.94 -2.71
CA ASP A 44 -9.67 -0.75 -1.35
C ASP A 44 -10.23 -2.05 -0.76
N TYR A 45 -10.59 -2.00 0.52
CA TYR A 45 -11.14 -3.15 1.23
C TYR A 45 -12.51 -3.57 0.69
N ASP A 46 -13.31 -2.63 0.21
CA ASP A 46 -14.64 -2.90 -0.36
C ASP A 46 -14.51 -3.74 -1.64
N CYS A 47 -13.56 -3.41 -2.53
CA CYS A 47 -13.26 -4.20 -3.72
C CYS A 47 -12.88 -5.65 -3.36
N LEU A 48 -12.05 -5.83 -2.33
CA LEU A 48 -11.63 -7.16 -1.87
C LEU A 48 -12.78 -7.96 -1.25
N THR A 49 -13.61 -7.33 -0.43
CA THR A 49 -14.74 -8.00 0.23
C THR A 49 -15.83 -8.39 -0.76
N MET A 50 -16.12 -7.54 -1.75
CA MET A 50 -17.07 -7.86 -2.81
C MET A 50 -16.61 -9.07 -3.64
N ALA A 51 -15.34 -9.12 -4.02
CA ALA A 51 -14.77 -10.27 -4.75
C ALA A 51 -14.73 -11.56 -3.91
N ALA A 52 -14.60 -11.45 -2.58
CA ALA A 52 -14.65 -12.61 -1.70
C ALA A 52 -16.08 -13.15 -1.50
N GLN A 53 -17.10 -12.30 -1.58
CA GLN A 53 -18.50 -12.65 -1.33
C GLN A 53 -19.21 -13.19 -2.58
N PHE A 54 -18.81 -12.76 -3.77
CA PHE A 54 -19.54 -13.02 -5.00
C PHE A 54 -18.58 -13.52 -6.10
N GLU A 55 -18.86 -14.71 -6.65
CA GLU A 55 -18.00 -15.36 -7.65
C GLU A 55 -17.84 -14.57 -8.97
N ASP A 56 -18.82 -13.72 -9.30
CA ASP A 56 -18.81 -12.89 -10.50
C ASP A 56 -18.06 -11.55 -10.31
N GLN A 57 -17.65 -11.23 -9.09
CA GLN A 57 -16.89 -10.02 -8.79
C GLN A 57 -15.39 -10.26 -8.93
N LEU A 58 -14.71 -9.38 -9.67
CA LEU A 58 -13.28 -9.48 -9.96
C LEU A 58 -12.52 -8.35 -9.28
N VAL A 59 -11.22 -8.59 -9.02
CA VAL A 59 -10.28 -7.58 -8.53
C VAL A 59 -9.25 -7.27 -9.63
N PRO A 60 -9.06 -5.99 -10.01
CA PRO A 60 -9.80 -4.81 -9.55
C PRO A 60 -11.24 -4.77 -10.11
N ASP A 61 -12.13 -4.11 -9.38
CA ASP A 61 -13.46 -3.76 -9.87
C ASP A 61 -13.41 -2.53 -10.80
N LYS A 62 -14.58 -2.07 -11.25
CA LYS A 62 -14.66 -0.89 -12.12
C LYS A 62 -14.09 0.37 -11.46
N ASN A 63 -14.30 0.54 -10.15
CA ASN A 63 -13.85 1.75 -9.45
C ASN A 63 -12.34 1.75 -9.23
N CYS A 64 -11.76 0.61 -8.86
CA CYS A 64 -10.33 0.47 -8.59
C CYS A 64 -9.50 0.30 -9.86
N SER A 65 -10.10 -0.12 -10.98
CA SER A 65 -9.40 -0.27 -12.27
C SER A 65 -8.71 1.03 -12.74
N LYS A 66 -9.20 2.19 -12.30
CA LYS A 66 -8.60 3.50 -12.59
C LYS A 66 -7.30 3.77 -11.82
N TYR A 67 -7.06 3.07 -10.71
CA TYR A 67 -5.85 3.17 -9.90
C TYR A 67 -4.75 2.23 -10.39
N ARG A 68 -4.63 2.08 -11.72
CA ARG A 68 -3.62 1.25 -12.37
C ARG A 68 -2.25 1.92 -12.26
N ILE A 69 -1.26 1.15 -11.86
CA ILE A 69 0.15 1.53 -11.83
C ILE A 69 0.86 0.76 -12.94
N ASP A 70 1.25 1.48 -13.99
CA ASP A 70 2.03 0.90 -15.10
C ASP A 70 3.51 0.74 -14.66
N ILE A 71 3.96 -0.52 -14.52
CA ILE A 71 5.28 -0.84 -13.97
C ILE A 71 5.87 -2.08 -14.65
N LYS A 72 7.18 -2.11 -14.91
CA LYS A 72 7.80 -3.26 -15.61
C LYS A 72 7.74 -4.53 -14.76
N ASN A 73 7.75 -5.68 -15.42
CA ASN A 73 7.93 -6.96 -14.74
C ASN A 73 9.26 -7.03 -13.97
N GLY A 74 9.22 -7.76 -12.85
CA GLY A 74 10.36 -8.01 -11.98
C GLY A 74 10.00 -7.96 -10.50
N MET A 75 11.01 -8.21 -9.67
CA MET A 75 10.89 -8.13 -8.22
C MET A 75 11.11 -6.68 -7.75
N TYR A 76 10.27 -6.24 -6.83
CA TYR A 76 10.35 -4.91 -6.22
C TYR A 76 10.30 -5.00 -4.70
N LYS A 77 11.20 -4.27 -4.04
CA LYS A 77 11.01 -3.84 -2.65
C LYS A 77 10.00 -2.70 -2.67
N VAL A 78 8.94 -2.82 -1.89
CA VAL A 78 7.90 -1.81 -1.75
C VAL A 78 8.04 -1.17 -0.39
N GLU A 79 8.24 0.13 -0.37
CA GLU A 79 8.18 0.93 0.84
C GLU A 79 6.83 1.65 0.88
N LEU A 80 6.11 1.47 1.98
CA LEU A 80 4.84 2.11 2.26
C LEU A 80 5.06 3.08 3.41
N ILE A 81 4.99 4.37 3.12
CA ILE A 81 5.27 5.44 4.08
C ILE A 81 3.98 6.23 4.29
N GLN A 82 3.48 6.23 5.52
CA GLN A 82 2.27 6.94 5.92
C GLN A 82 2.65 8.22 6.66
N PHE A 83 2.08 9.35 6.23
CA PHE A 83 2.28 10.66 6.87
C PHE A 83 1.06 11.11 7.65
N TYR A 84 -0.15 10.74 7.20
CA TYR A 84 -1.41 11.09 7.88
C TYR A 84 -1.82 10.04 8.91
N ASN A 85 -2.03 10.44 10.15
CA ASN A 85 -2.55 9.62 11.24
C ASN A 85 -4.05 9.89 11.41
N VAL A 86 -4.89 9.05 10.81
CA VAL A 86 -6.36 9.18 10.84
C VAL A 86 -6.95 9.10 12.24
N ASP A 87 -6.31 8.39 13.18
CA ASP A 87 -6.82 8.23 14.55
C ASP A 87 -6.71 9.52 15.36
N GLN A 88 -5.74 10.38 15.02
CA GLN A 88 -5.47 11.64 15.71
C GLN A 88 -5.76 12.87 14.85
N ASP A 89 -6.08 12.67 13.56
CA ASP A 89 -6.26 13.74 12.57
C ASP A 89 -5.02 14.64 12.45
N GLU A 90 -3.83 14.03 12.35
CA GLU A 90 -2.54 14.74 12.36
C GLU A 90 -1.60 14.27 11.25
N TYR A 91 -0.81 15.20 10.71
CA TYR A 91 0.24 14.92 9.74
C TYR A 91 1.62 14.93 10.38
N THR A 92 2.48 14.00 9.96
CA THR A 92 3.90 13.94 10.36
C THR A 92 4.79 14.06 9.14
N GLY A 93 5.60 15.12 9.05
CA GLY A 93 6.62 15.30 8.00
C GLY A 93 6.14 15.87 6.68
N ASN A 94 4.99 15.40 6.17
CA ASN A 94 4.36 15.88 4.93
C ASN A 94 2.84 15.98 5.14
N ASP A 95 2.22 17.11 4.74
CA ASP A 95 0.78 17.38 4.86
C ASP A 95 0.03 17.35 3.51
N GLN A 96 0.72 17.08 2.41
CA GLN A 96 0.16 17.00 1.07
C GLN A 96 -0.13 15.58 0.61
N THR A 97 0.57 14.60 1.17
CA THR A 97 0.48 13.19 0.79
C THR A 97 0.17 12.38 2.04
N ASP A 98 -0.89 11.60 2.02
CA ASP A 98 -1.27 10.77 3.17
C ASP A 98 -0.43 9.48 3.20
N LEU A 99 -0.19 8.92 2.00
CA LEU A 99 0.52 7.66 1.80
C LEU A 99 1.44 7.73 0.57
N LEU A 100 2.69 7.32 0.71
CA LEU A 100 3.62 7.11 -0.39
C LEU A 100 3.89 5.62 -0.58
N LEU A 101 3.72 5.15 -1.81
CA LEU A 101 4.14 3.83 -2.27
C LEU A 101 5.38 3.97 -3.15
N ASN A 102 6.54 3.52 -2.67
CA ASN A 102 7.78 3.54 -3.42
C ASN A 102 8.18 2.13 -3.86
N PHE A 103 8.25 1.89 -5.17
CA PHE A 103 8.62 0.62 -5.78
C PHE A 103 10.06 0.66 -6.27
N ILE A 104 10.95 -0.03 -5.56
CA ILE A 104 12.37 -0.11 -5.86
C ILE A 104 12.67 -1.48 -6.46
N LYS A 105 13.16 -1.50 -7.70
CA LYS A 105 13.47 -2.77 -8.37
C LYS A 105 14.68 -3.43 -7.69
N VAL A 106 14.55 -4.72 -7.36
CA VAL A 106 15.59 -5.51 -6.70
C VAL A 106 15.84 -6.81 -7.46
N GLU A 107 17.05 -7.36 -7.33
CA GLU A 107 17.38 -8.67 -7.91
C GLU A 107 17.06 -9.83 -6.94
N HIS A 108 17.15 -9.57 -5.64
CA HIS A 108 16.97 -10.56 -4.58
C HIS A 108 16.02 -10.01 -3.49
N VAL A 109 15.25 -10.91 -2.89
CA VAL A 109 14.42 -10.61 -1.72
C VAL A 109 15.28 -10.86 -0.48
N GLU A 110 15.31 -9.91 0.45
CA GLU A 110 15.97 -10.13 1.74
C GLU A 110 15.19 -11.21 2.53
N GLU A 111 15.89 -11.97 3.36
CA GLU A 111 15.25 -13.02 4.17
C GLU A 111 14.12 -12.41 5.01
N THR A 112 12.88 -12.82 4.70
CA THR A 112 11.71 -12.48 5.51
C THR A 112 11.57 -13.52 6.60
N ALA A 113 11.06 -13.12 7.77
CA ALA A 113 10.88 -14.05 8.88
C ALA A 113 9.88 -15.15 8.49
N ASP A 114 10.37 -16.37 8.28
CA ASP A 114 9.54 -17.53 7.91
C ASP A 114 8.48 -17.89 8.96
N LYS A 115 8.66 -17.42 10.21
CA LYS A 115 7.78 -17.73 11.34
C LYS A 115 7.64 -16.52 12.25
N VAL A 116 6.39 -16.18 12.54
CA VAL A 116 6.03 -15.23 13.60
C VAL A 116 5.47 -16.04 14.77
N PHE A 117 6.12 -15.96 15.93
CA PHE A 117 5.62 -16.57 17.15
C PHE A 117 4.91 -15.51 18.00
N TRP A 118 3.62 -15.70 18.21
CA TRP A 118 2.83 -14.88 19.14
C TRP A 118 2.75 -15.61 20.47
N CYS A 119 3.37 -15.07 21.52
CA CYS A 119 3.29 -15.59 22.88
C CYS A 119 2.52 -14.59 23.75
N THR A 120 1.43 -15.02 24.37
CA THR A 120 0.79 -14.30 25.47
C THR A 120 1.42 -14.80 26.78
N TYR A 121 2.05 -13.90 27.54
CA TYR A 121 2.45 -14.16 28.94
C TYR A 121 1.35 -13.69 29.89
#